data_AF-A0A8J6WS97-F1
#
_entry.id   AF-A0A8J6WS97-F1
#
_cell.length_a   1.000
_cell.length_b   1.000
_cell.length_c   1.000
_cell.angle_alpha   90.00
_cell.angle_beta   90.00
_cell.angle_gamma   90.00
#
_symmetry.space_group_name_H-M   'P 1'
#
loop_
_entity.id
_entity.type
_entity.pdbx_description
1 polymer ?
#
loop_
_entity_poly.entity_id
_entity_poly.type
_entity_poly.pdbx_seq_one_letter_code
_entity_poly.pdbx_strand_id
1 'polypeptide(L)'
;MRPPTQYRSATITASSISPRFMVVLLTGILSVGSSLGWLSAAIAATTTHASPLAPQAVLGQPEQATLLAQQGRRGRGRSAGSSTSNSFPASVENLVRQDLARRINVPPGRLRVTLAEPKVWNNGCLELAATNEICTQAQVPGWRVVLSAGQQAWVYHTDQTGQSLRLAVDASKADLPQAIAASVTQAAAQQLGIAATQVQIAKFAKQTWSNGCLGLATSGEFCTQAETPGWQVTVAGRSQQLVYRTNESGSVIKLDTPASGLYPAGLPKNVSRTVLQAAAQQFRVPTTQLQIVQSEKTTWPDACLGLAEPGVFCAAVIVPGWLVTVESGGQRLAYRTNDSGSLVKFDRQASNVSSATGLQPNLIGGSELIPPLTTGVIFRVVTSGGIAGQTSAIALQANGQLIQGQLQPNGVVTPVKVVQVSPAEVQRFRQLLEQQNFAQFNRHSYPAPQGAADYFTVTLSGPTVTARYADIVQNQLPAELQNVVQAWSRIAANL
;
A
#
# COMPACT_ATOMS: atom_id res chain seq x y z
N MET A 1 -41.15 -40.72 -40.70
CA MET A 1 -39.79 -40.46 -40.19
C MET A 1 -38.83 -40.46 -41.38
N ARG A 2 -38.33 -39.29 -41.76
CA ARG A 2 -37.45 -39.03 -42.91
C ARG A 2 -36.07 -38.54 -42.40
N PRO A 3 -34.97 -38.76 -43.15
CA PRO A 3 -33.59 -38.51 -42.72
C PRO A 3 -33.17 -37.01 -42.82
N PRO A 4 -31.99 -36.62 -42.26
CA PRO A 4 -31.62 -35.22 -42.08
C PRO A 4 -30.99 -34.59 -43.34
N THR A 5 -31.16 -33.27 -43.47
CA THR A 5 -30.70 -32.43 -44.58
C THR A 5 -29.50 -31.57 -44.16
N GLN A 6 -28.44 -31.59 -44.96
CA GLN A 6 -27.31 -30.64 -44.91
C GLN A 6 -27.69 -29.27 -45.49
N TYR A 7 -27.18 -28.16 -44.93
CA TYR A 7 -27.00 -26.87 -45.61
C TYR A 7 -25.79 -26.16 -44.98
N ARG A 8 -24.62 -26.08 -45.66
CA ARG A 8 -24.15 -25.11 -46.67
C ARG A 8 -23.77 -23.73 -46.11
N SER A 9 -22.47 -23.45 -46.22
CA SER A 9 -21.79 -22.17 -46.09
C SER A 9 -22.30 -21.13 -47.10
N ALA A 10 -22.29 -19.85 -46.71
CA ALA A 10 -22.45 -18.72 -47.61
C ALA A 10 -21.32 -17.71 -47.39
N THR A 11 -20.55 -17.51 -48.45
CA THR A 11 -19.56 -16.45 -48.66
C THR A 11 -20.29 -15.15 -48.97
N ILE A 12 -19.91 -14.02 -48.36
CA ILE A 12 -20.31 -12.68 -48.82
C ILE A 12 -19.06 -11.84 -49.08
N THR A 13 -19.00 -11.34 -50.30
CA THR A 13 -17.96 -10.56 -50.95
C THR A 13 -17.92 -9.09 -50.51
N ALA A 14 -16.71 -8.52 -50.56
CA ALA A 14 -16.40 -7.12 -50.32
C ALA A 14 -16.99 -6.17 -51.39
N SER A 15 -17.22 -4.91 -51.02
CA SER A 15 -17.44 -3.79 -51.94
C SER A 15 -16.75 -2.53 -51.43
N SER A 16 -15.97 -1.92 -52.31
CA SER A 16 -15.14 -0.74 -52.14
C SER A 16 -15.92 0.56 -52.31
N ILE A 17 -15.73 1.57 -51.45
CA ILE A 17 -16.00 2.98 -51.77
C ILE A 17 -14.93 3.87 -51.12
N SER A 18 -14.24 4.63 -51.97
CA SER A 18 -13.18 5.62 -51.69
C SER A 18 -13.72 6.96 -51.14
N PRO A 19 -12.87 7.83 -50.56
CA PRO A 19 -13.28 8.90 -49.67
C PRO A 19 -13.53 10.24 -50.39
N ARG A 20 -14.39 11.08 -49.81
CA ARG A 20 -14.52 12.50 -50.18
C ARG A 20 -14.15 13.39 -48.99
N PHE A 21 -13.16 14.23 -49.22
CA PHE A 21 -12.78 15.37 -48.40
C PHE A 21 -13.95 16.36 -48.26
N MET A 22 -14.18 16.86 -47.05
CA MET A 22 -15.02 18.04 -46.83
C MET A 22 -14.26 19.01 -45.92
N VAL A 23 -13.78 20.09 -46.54
CA VAL A 23 -13.25 21.29 -45.91
C VAL A 23 -14.44 22.13 -45.44
N VAL A 24 -14.46 22.53 -44.18
CA VAL A 24 -15.37 23.56 -43.66
C VAL A 24 -14.55 24.72 -43.11
N LEU A 25 -14.55 25.82 -43.86
CA LEU A 25 -14.20 27.16 -43.42
C LEU A 25 -15.41 27.75 -42.66
N LEU A 26 -15.20 28.25 -41.45
CA LEU A 26 -16.16 29.13 -40.80
C LEU A 26 -15.42 30.30 -40.15
N THR A 27 -15.77 31.47 -40.68
CA THR A 27 -15.33 32.83 -40.42
C THR A 27 -15.74 33.32 -39.04
N GLY A 28 -14.94 34.22 -38.47
CA GLY A 28 -15.04 34.68 -37.09
C GLY A 28 -16.12 35.71 -36.78
N ILE A 29 -16.17 36.06 -35.49
CA ILE A 29 -16.74 37.30 -34.95
C ILE A 29 -15.73 37.87 -33.95
N LEU A 30 -15.27 39.09 -34.22
CA LEU A 30 -14.58 39.94 -33.26
C LEU A 30 -15.58 40.40 -32.17
N SER A 31 -15.15 40.36 -30.91
CA SER A 31 -15.59 41.37 -29.94
C SER A 31 -14.37 41.94 -29.22
N VAL A 32 -14.27 43.26 -29.32
CA VAL A 32 -13.29 44.14 -28.69
C VAL A 32 -13.95 44.76 -27.46
N GLY A 33 -13.22 44.91 -26.37
CA GLY A 33 -13.64 45.66 -25.19
C GLY A 33 -12.70 45.41 -24.01
N SER A 34 -11.54 46.08 -23.98
CA SER A 34 -11.29 47.23 -23.09
C SER A 34 -11.09 46.81 -21.62
N SER A 35 -9.85 46.55 -21.19
CA SER A 35 -8.97 47.53 -20.51
C SER A 35 -9.52 48.06 -19.19
N LEU A 36 -8.84 47.74 -18.08
CA LEU A 36 -8.51 48.66 -16.98
C LEU A 36 -7.68 47.88 -15.93
N GLY A 37 -6.41 48.28 -15.78
CA GLY A 37 -5.58 47.93 -14.63
C GLY A 37 -5.62 49.02 -13.56
N TRP A 38 -4.68 48.87 -12.60
CA TRP A 38 -4.26 49.84 -11.57
C TRP A 38 -5.24 49.87 -10.37
N LEU A 39 -4.88 49.57 -9.12
CA LEU A 39 -3.83 50.17 -8.29
C LEU A 39 -3.80 49.49 -6.91
N SER A 40 -2.61 49.54 -6.28
CA SER A 40 -2.45 49.37 -4.83
C SER A 40 -3.06 50.54 -4.06
N ALA A 41 -3.62 50.27 -2.89
CA ALA A 41 -3.75 51.28 -1.84
C ALA A 41 -3.68 50.62 -0.47
N ALA A 42 -2.61 50.95 0.25
CA ALA A 42 -2.51 50.82 1.69
C ALA A 42 -3.34 51.95 2.33
N ILE A 43 -4.12 51.62 3.37
CA ILE A 43 -4.57 52.60 4.37
C ILE A 43 -4.45 51.95 5.75
N ALA A 44 -3.67 52.61 6.59
CA ALA A 44 -3.53 52.34 8.01
C ALA A 44 -4.61 53.08 8.82
N ALA A 45 -4.79 52.60 10.07
CA ALA A 45 -5.42 53.23 11.26
C ALA A 45 -6.72 52.54 11.70
N THR A 46 -7.04 52.31 12.98
CA THR A 46 -6.35 52.35 14.29
C THR A 46 -7.31 51.68 15.29
N THR A 47 -6.76 50.90 16.24
CA THR A 47 -7.18 50.67 17.65
C THR A 47 -8.64 50.34 18.00
N THR A 48 -8.87 49.21 18.70
CA THR A 48 -9.02 49.13 20.19
C THR A 48 -9.29 47.70 20.69
N HIS A 49 -8.49 47.26 21.70
CA HIS A 49 -8.81 46.46 22.92
C HIS A 49 -9.61 45.14 22.79
N ALA A 50 -9.29 43.99 23.42
CA ALA A 50 -8.42 43.66 24.56
C ALA A 50 -8.10 42.14 24.59
N SER A 51 -6.97 41.77 25.20
CA SER A 51 -6.58 40.40 25.60
C SER A 51 -7.13 40.03 27.00
N PRO A 52 -7.04 38.75 27.44
CA PRO A 52 -5.91 38.32 28.28
C PRO A 52 -5.36 36.91 27.89
N LEU A 53 -4.05 36.75 27.70
CA LEU A 53 -2.97 36.41 28.66
C LEU A 53 -2.86 34.92 29.03
N ALA A 54 -1.82 34.29 28.49
CA ALA A 54 -1.17 33.08 28.98
C ALA A 54 -0.02 33.45 29.95
N PRO A 55 0.33 32.62 30.95
CA PRO A 55 1.51 32.87 31.78
C PRO A 55 2.79 32.27 31.18
N GLN A 56 3.86 33.06 31.25
CA GLN A 56 5.23 32.71 30.86
C GLN A 56 6.04 32.11 32.02
N ALA A 57 7.08 31.38 31.63
CA ALA A 57 8.16 30.83 32.44
C ALA A 57 9.04 31.91 33.09
N VAL A 58 9.62 31.58 34.25
CA VAL A 58 10.69 32.36 34.90
C VAL A 58 11.89 31.46 35.18
N LEU A 59 13.06 31.94 34.75
CA LEU A 59 14.41 31.45 35.02
C LEU A 59 14.87 31.89 36.42
N GLY A 60 15.58 31.01 37.13
CA GLY A 60 16.36 31.34 38.34
C GLY A 60 17.45 30.30 38.58
N GLN A 61 18.70 30.76 38.61
CA GLN A 61 19.95 30.00 38.75
C GLN A 61 20.27 29.58 40.23
N PRO A 62 21.26 28.71 40.45
CA PRO A 62 21.50 27.99 41.71
C PRO A 62 22.59 28.64 42.57
N GLU A 63 22.63 28.39 43.89
CA GLU A 63 23.89 28.36 44.67
C GLU A 63 23.75 27.82 46.12
N GLN A 64 24.74 26.99 46.47
CA GLN A 64 25.45 26.79 47.75
C GLN A 64 24.89 25.89 48.89
N ALA A 65 25.79 24.97 49.27
CA ALA A 65 25.80 23.99 50.36
C ALA A 65 25.88 24.68 51.76
N THR A 66 25.62 24.04 52.90
CA THR A 66 26.54 23.09 53.56
C THR A 66 26.01 22.71 54.97
N LEU A 67 26.15 21.42 55.34
CA LEU A 67 26.27 20.77 56.66
C LEU A 67 25.24 21.04 57.79
N LEU A 68 24.65 19.94 58.29
CA LEU A 68 24.92 19.42 59.64
C LEU A 68 24.72 17.89 59.64
N ALA A 69 25.68 17.18 60.21
CA ALA A 69 25.71 15.73 60.38
C ALA A 69 25.51 15.34 61.86
N GLN A 70 25.25 14.04 62.08
CA GLN A 70 25.20 13.24 63.34
C GLN A 70 23.76 12.85 63.76
N GLN A 71 23.38 11.60 64.08
CA GLN A 71 24.08 10.32 64.21
C GLN A 71 23.06 9.16 64.21
N GLY A 72 23.43 8.06 63.53
CA GLY A 72 23.04 6.63 63.63
C GLY A 72 21.73 6.12 64.28
N ARG A 73 21.02 5.24 63.54
CA ARG A 73 20.96 3.78 63.86
C ARG A 73 20.21 2.95 62.79
N ARG A 74 20.92 1.93 62.29
CA ARG A 74 20.51 0.65 61.69
C ARG A 74 19.03 0.45 61.30
N GLY A 75 18.79 0.35 59.98
CA GLY A 75 17.60 -0.30 59.41
C GLY A 75 17.90 -0.85 58.02
N ARG A 76 17.78 -2.17 57.85
CA ARG A 76 17.87 -2.87 56.56
C ARG A 76 16.86 -2.28 55.57
N GLY A 77 17.33 -1.78 54.43
CA GLY A 77 16.49 -1.42 53.29
C GLY A 77 17.26 -1.66 51.99
N ARG A 78 16.91 -2.73 51.27
CA ARG A 78 17.36 -2.95 49.89
C ARG A 78 16.84 -1.78 49.06
N SER A 79 17.75 -0.93 48.60
CA SER A 79 17.47 0.01 47.52
C SER A 79 17.25 -0.83 46.25
N ALA A 80 16.01 -0.91 45.80
CA ALA A 80 15.68 -1.23 44.43
C ALA A 80 15.01 0.01 43.85
N GLY A 81 15.82 0.85 43.19
CA GLY A 81 15.29 1.74 42.18
C GLY A 81 14.61 0.88 41.12
N SER A 82 13.30 1.02 40.98
CA SER A 82 12.54 0.41 39.89
C SER A 82 12.03 1.53 39.00
N SER A 83 12.68 1.62 37.85
CA SER A 83 12.17 2.16 36.59
C SER A 83 10.66 1.93 36.44
N THR A 84 9.88 3.01 36.37
CA THR A 84 8.46 2.97 35.98
C THR A 84 8.36 2.58 34.51
N SER A 85 8.31 1.28 34.24
CA SER A 85 7.62 0.78 33.06
C SER A 85 6.12 0.92 33.30
N ASN A 86 5.37 1.33 32.27
CA ASN A 86 3.90 1.28 32.24
C ASN A 86 3.42 -0.19 32.24
N SER A 87 3.80 -0.95 33.26
CA SER A 87 3.39 -2.34 33.45
C SER A 87 2.08 -2.37 34.22
N PHE A 88 1.14 -3.19 33.76
CA PHE A 88 -0.12 -3.46 34.46
C PHE A 88 0.14 -3.84 35.93
N PRO A 89 -0.41 -3.12 36.93
CA PRO A 89 -0.09 -3.36 38.32
C PRO A 89 -0.52 -4.76 38.79
N ALA A 90 0.41 -5.52 39.38
CA ALA A 90 0.12 -6.85 39.93
C ALA A 90 -0.98 -6.83 41.02
N SER A 91 -1.15 -5.71 41.72
CA SER A 91 -2.25 -5.50 42.66
C SER A 91 -3.61 -5.54 41.96
N VAL A 92 -3.76 -4.81 40.86
CA VAL A 92 -4.98 -4.77 40.04
C VAL A 92 -5.24 -6.14 39.41
N GLU A 93 -4.20 -6.77 38.87
CA GLU A 93 -4.28 -8.13 38.33
C GLU A 93 -4.86 -9.13 39.34
N ASN A 94 -4.33 -9.12 40.57
CA ASN A 94 -4.78 -10.01 41.64
C ASN A 94 -6.23 -9.74 42.04
N LEU A 95 -6.63 -8.47 42.14
CA LEU A 95 -8.00 -8.08 42.47
C LEU A 95 -9.01 -8.55 41.42
N VAL A 96 -8.70 -8.34 40.14
CA VAL A 96 -9.56 -8.76 39.03
C VAL A 96 -9.68 -10.30 38.97
N ARG A 97 -8.57 -11.02 39.17
CA ARG A 97 -8.57 -12.50 39.22
C ARG A 97 -9.39 -13.02 40.38
N GLN A 98 -9.24 -12.44 41.57
CA GLN A 98 -9.99 -12.83 42.76
C GLN A 98 -11.48 -12.59 42.58
N ASP A 99 -11.87 -11.45 42.00
CA ASP A 99 -13.28 -11.13 41.78
C ASP A 99 -13.93 -12.13 40.82
N LEU A 100 -13.32 -12.37 39.66
CA LEU A 100 -13.83 -13.34 38.69
C LEU A 100 -13.86 -14.76 39.26
N ALA A 101 -12.79 -15.18 39.95
CA ALA A 101 -12.70 -16.50 40.57
C ALA A 101 -13.88 -16.79 41.50
N ARG A 102 -14.30 -15.79 42.30
CA ARG A 102 -15.48 -15.90 43.16
C ARG A 102 -16.77 -16.00 42.36
N ARG A 103 -16.93 -15.20 41.30
CA ARG A 103 -18.16 -15.17 40.49
C ARG A 103 -18.44 -16.47 39.76
N ILE A 104 -17.40 -17.12 39.21
CA ILE A 104 -17.55 -18.34 38.41
C ILE A 104 -17.09 -19.61 39.13
N ASN A 105 -16.78 -19.50 40.43
CA ASN A 105 -16.37 -20.60 41.29
C ASN A 105 -15.19 -21.45 40.74
N VAL A 106 -14.09 -20.78 40.38
CA VAL A 106 -12.85 -21.44 39.93
C VAL A 106 -11.63 -20.93 40.70
N PRO A 107 -10.55 -21.74 40.85
CA PRO A 107 -9.33 -21.26 41.48
C PRO A 107 -8.71 -20.07 40.71
N PRO A 108 -8.26 -18.98 41.37
CA PRO A 108 -7.66 -17.83 40.70
C PRO A 108 -6.46 -18.19 39.79
N GLY A 109 -5.72 -19.24 40.18
CA GLY A 109 -4.61 -19.79 39.41
C GLY A 109 -4.99 -20.48 38.10
N ARG A 110 -6.29 -20.67 37.79
CA ARG A 110 -6.77 -21.13 36.47
C ARG A 110 -7.10 -19.99 35.52
N LEU A 111 -7.32 -18.79 36.04
CA LEU A 111 -7.54 -17.61 35.22
C LEU A 111 -6.20 -17.17 34.62
N ARG A 112 -6.21 -16.53 33.46
CA ARG A 112 -5.01 -15.91 32.86
C ARG A 112 -5.39 -14.54 32.36
N VAL A 113 -4.69 -13.49 32.79
CA VAL A 113 -4.80 -12.18 32.14
C VAL A 113 -4.13 -12.29 30.77
N THR A 114 -4.91 -12.14 29.72
CA THR A 114 -4.44 -12.21 28.33
C THR A 114 -4.19 -10.82 27.74
N LEU A 115 -4.80 -9.78 28.32
CA LEU A 115 -4.65 -8.39 27.90
C LEU A 115 -4.92 -7.44 29.08
N ALA A 116 -4.12 -6.38 29.19
CA ALA A 116 -4.39 -5.25 30.07
C ALA A 116 -3.96 -3.96 29.37
N GLU A 117 -4.92 -3.09 29.09
CA GLU A 117 -4.71 -1.83 28.36
C GLU A 117 -5.12 -0.64 29.26
N PRO A 118 -4.29 0.41 29.41
CA PRO A 118 -4.71 1.61 30.10
C PRO A 118 -5.82 2.31 29.29
N LYS A 119 -6.88 2.76 29.96
CA LYS A 119 -8.02 3.46 29.34
C LYS A 119 -8.56 4.54 30.28
N VAL A 120 -9.00 5.66 29.70
CA VAL A 120 -9.77 6.69 30.40
C VAL A 120 -11.25 6.48 30.10
N TRP A 121 -12.05 6.29 31.14
CA TRP A 121 -13.49 6.08 31.06
C TRP A 121 -14.23 7.41 31.09
N ASN A 122 -15.35 7.52 30.39
CA ASN A 122 -16.12 8.76 30.29
C ASN A 122 -17.05 9.05 31.49
N ASN A 123 -17.19 8.12 32.44
CA ASN A 123 -18.04 8.30 33.61
C ASN A 123 -17.56 7.45 34.80
N GLY A 124 -18.09 7.74 36.00
CA GLY A 124 -17.75 7.05 37.24
C GLY A 124 -18.16 5.57 37.31
N CYS A 125 -19.00 5.12 36.39
CA CYS A 125 -19.37 3.70 36.25
C CYS A 125 -18.47 2.96 35.26
N LEU A 126 -17.36 3.57 34.83
CA LEU A 126 -16.41 2.97 33.91
C LEU A 126 -17.07 2.54 32.58
N GLU A 127 -18.06 3.31 32.11
CA GLU A 127 -18.89 3.00 30.93
C GLU A 127 -19.75 1.73 31.07
N LEU A 128 -19.96 1.24 32.30
CA LEU A 128 -20.75 0.05 32.64
C LEU A 128 -21.79 0.38 33.71
N ALA A 129 -22.65 1.36 33.41
CA ALA A 129 -23.78 1.69 34.26
C ALA A 129 -24.79 0.53 34.30
N ALA A 130 -25.24 0.14 35.48
CA ALA A 130 -26.36 -0.78 35.63
C ALA A 130 -27.68 -0.08 35.29
N THR A 131 -28.75 -0.87 35.07
CA THR A 131 -30.09 -0.34 34.82
C THR A 131 -30.51 0.61 35.96
N ASN A 132 -30.89 1.83 35.60
CA ASN A 132 -31.25 2.91 36.52
C ASN A 132 -30.12 3.38 37.47
N GLU A 133 -28.87 3.02 37.22
CA GLU A 133 -27.72 3.54 37.96
C GLU A 133 -27.32 4.93 37.44
N ILE A 134 -27.21 5.90 38.35
CA ILE A 134 -26.75 7.25 38.02
C ILE A 134 -25.24 7.31 38.21
N CYS A 135 -24.52 7.64 37.14
CA CYS A 135 -23.06 7.71 37.11
C CYS A 135 -22.59 9.17 37.07
N THR A 136 -21.48 9.45 37.74
CA THR A 136 -20.83 10.77 37.60
C THR A 136 -20.31 10.95 36.18
N GLN A 137 -20.33 12.18 35.65
CA GLN A 137 -19.76 12.50 34.33
C GLN A 137 -18.25 12.75 34.37
N ALA A 138 -17.58 12.39 35.47
CA ALA A 138 -16.16 12.58 35.63
C ALA A 138 -15.39 11.51 34.84
N GLN A 139 -14.33 11.92 34.15
CA GLN A 139 -13.43 10.99 33.49
C GLN A 139 -12.60 10.23 34.51
N VAL A 140 -12.53 8.91 34.38
CA VAL A 140 -11.81 8.03 35.32
C VAL A 140 -10.70 7.30 34.57
N PRO A 141 -9.42 7.60 34.83
CA PRO A 141 -8.32 6.78 34.32
C PRO A 141 -8.33 5.38 34.95
N GLY A 142 -7.94 4.37 34.19
CA GLY A 142 -7.86 3.00 34.70
C GLY A 142 -7.46 1.98 33.65
N TRP A 143 -7.95 0.75 33.79
CA TRP A 143 -7.53 -0.39 32.97
C TRP A 143 -8.71 -1.17 32.39
N ARG A 144 -8.58 -1.56 31.13
CA ARG A 144 -9.39 -2.60 30.51
C ARG A 144 -8.62 -3.92 30.57
N VAL A 145 -9.13 -4.89 31.32
CA VAL A 145 -8.45 -6.16 31.61
C VAL A 145 -9.26 -7.32 31.02
N VAL A 146 -8.60 -8.25 30.33
CA VAL A 146 -9.22 -9.47 29.81
C VAL A 146 -8.64 -10.68 30.51
N LEU A 147 -9.51 -11.50 31.09
CA LEU A 147 -9.15 -12.79 31.69
C LEU A 147 -9.66 -13.93 30.83
N SER A 148 -8.93 -15.03 30.74
CA SER A 148 -9.36 -16.26 30.10
C SER A 148 -9.30 -17.46 31.04
N ALA A 149 -10.18 -18.43 30.78
CA ALA A 149 -10.18 -19.77 31.36
C ALA A 149 -10.65 -20.75 30.28
N GLY A 150 -9.71 -21.43 29.63
CA GLY A 150 -10.01 -22.24 28.45
C GLY A 150 -10.45 -21.36 27.27
N GLN A 151 -11.64 -21.63 26.72
CA GLN A 151 -12.21 -20.89 25.58
C GLN A 151 -13.04 -19.66 25.99
N GLN A 152 -13.32 -19.49 27.29
CA GLN A 152 -14.11 -18.38 27.78
C GLN A 152 -13.22 -17.19 28.15
N ALA A 153 -13.72 -15.99 27.87
CA ALA A 153 -13.04 -14.74 28.19
C ALA A 153 -13.98 -13.76 28.88
N TRP A 154 -13.44 -13.01 29.84
CA TRP A 154 -14.17 -11.99 30.60
C TRP A 154 -13.43 -10.67 30.53
N VAL A 155 -14.19 -9.60 30.34
CA VAL A 155 -13.67 -8.23 30.25
C VAL A 155 -14.03 -7.48 31.52
N TYR A 156 -13.03 -6.92 32.19
CA TYR A 156 -13.18 -6.03 33.33
C TYR A 156 -12.77 -4.61 32.97
N HIS A 157 -13.53 -3.65 33.47
CA HIS A 157 -13.14 -2.25 33.55
C HIS A 157 -12.79 -1.94 35.00
N THR A 158 -11.69 -1.22 35.20
CA THR A 158 -11.26 -0.81 36.53
C THR A 158 -10.65 0.58 36.51
N ASP A 159 -10.58 1.23 37.68
CA ASP A 159 -9.76 2.43 37.89
C ASP A 159 -8.26 2.09 37.95
N GLN A 160 -7.40 3.08 38.16
CA GLN A 160 -5.94 2.88 38.22
C GLN A 160 -5.47 1.92 39.33
N THR A 161 -6.25 1.79 40.40
CA THR A 161 -5.88 1.10 41.65
C THR A 161 -6.58 -0.23 41.85
N GLY A 162 -7.63 -0.53 41.09
CA GLY A 162 -8.45 -1.73 41.30
C GLY A 162 -9.57 -1.53 42.32
N GLN A 163 -9.84 -0.32 42.80
CA GLN A 163 -10.86 -0.07 43.84
C GLN A 163 -12.28 -0.18 43.28
N SER A 164 -12.49 0.34 42.07
CA SER A 164 -13.68 0.10 41.25
C SER A 164 -13.38 -1.01 40.24
N LEU A 165 -14.13 -2.11 40.30
CA LEU A 165 -14.02 -3.27 39.41
C LEU A 165 -15.41 -3.59 38.86
N ARG A 166 -15.57 -3.52 37.55
CA ARG A 166 -16.84 -3.83 36.88
C ARG A 166 -16.61 -4.86 35.80
N LEU A 167 -17.28 -6.00 35.92
CA LEU A 167 -17.38 -6.99 34.86
C LEU A 167 -18.25 -6.40 33.75
N ALA A 168 -17.69 -6.23 32.56
CA ALA A 168 -18.44 -5.85 31.37
C ALA A 168 -19.25 -7.06 30.91
N VAL A 169 -20.41 -7.28 31.55
CA VAL A 169 -21.21 -8.49 31.36
C VAL A 169 -21.55 -8.71 29.89
N ASP A 170 -21.94 -7.68 29.14
CA ASP A 170 -22.27 -7.84 27.71
C ASP A 170 -21.03 -8.11 26.85
N ALA A 171 -19.89 -7.49 27.18
CA ALA A 171 -18.61 -7.79 26.53
C ALA A 171 -18.03 -9.16 26.93
N SER A 172 -18.50 -9.73 28.04
CA SER A 172 -18.12 -11.05 28.58
C SER A 172 -19.15 -12.15 28.26
N LYS A 173 -20.35 -11.77 27.79
CA LYS A 173 -21.42 -12.65 27.31
C LYS A 173 -21.30 -12.95 25.81
N ALA A 174 -20.41 -12.26 25.12
CA ALA A 174 -20.11 -12.54 23.74
C ALA A 174 -19.22 -13.78 23.66
N ASP A 175 -19.76 -14.97 23.94
CA ASP A 175 -19.08 -16.20 23.54
C ASP A 175 -18.95 -16.15 22.02
N LEU A 176 -17.73 -16.18 21.50
CA LEU A 176 -17.52 -16.37 20.08
C LEU A 176 -18.18 -17.71 19.71
N PRO A 177 -19.22 -17.75 18.86
CA PRO A 177 -19.91 -18.98 18.55
C PRO A 177 -18.93 -20.04 18.09
N GLN A 178 -19.02 -21.27 18.60
CA GLN A 178 -18.04 -22.32 18.32
C GLN A 178 -17.87 -22.57 16.81
N ALA A 179 -18.95 -22.41 16.04
CA ALA A 179 -18.91 -22.48 14.58
C ALA A 179 -18.00 -21.41 13.96
N ILE A 180 -18.04 -20.18 14.47
CA ILE A 180 -17.18 -19.06 14.02
C ILE A 180 -15.74 -19.28 14.50
N ALA A 181 -15.56 -19.71 15.74
CA ALA A 181 -14.23 -20.04 16.26
C ALA A 181 -13.57 -21.14 15.41
N ALA A 182 -14.30 -22.21 15.08
CA ALA A 182 -13.80 -23.30 14.26
C ALA A 182 -13.49 -22.85 12.82
N SER A 183 -14.40 -22.10 12.19
CA SER A 183 -14.22 -21.66 10.80
C SER A 183 -13.07 -20.66 10.65
N VAL A 184 -12.93 -19.69 11.56
CA VAL A 184 -11.81 -18.74 11.55
C VAL A 184 -10.48 -19.46 11.84
N THR A 185 -10.45 -20.38 12.80
CA THR A 185 -9.25 -21.17 13.11
C THR A 185 -8.83 -22.01 11.90
N GLN A 186 -9.79 -22.63 11.21
CA GLN A 186 -9.54 -23.41 9.99
C GLN A 186 -9.03 -22.53 8.83
N ALA A 187 -9.65 -21.37 8.61
CA ALA A 187 -9.22 -20.42 7.58
C ALA A 187 -7.79 -19.91 7.84
N ALA A 188 -7.47 -19.62 9.10
CA ALA A 188 -6.14 -19.21 9.51
C ALA A 188 -5.10 -20.32 9.37
N ALA A 189 -5.47 -21.56 9.71
CA ALA A 189 -4.60 -22.72 9.55
C ALA A 189 -4.22 -22.95 8.08
N GLN A 190 -5.20 -22.82 7.17
CA GLN A 190 -4.98 -22.87 5.72
C GLN A 190 -4.07 -21.73 5.26
N GLN A 191 -4.33 -20.49 5.70
CA GLN A 191 -3.54 -19.32 5.36
C GLN A 191 -2.07 -19.45 5.82
N LEU A 192 -1.86 -20.03 7.00
CA LEU A 192 -0.53 -20.18 7.61
C LEU A 192 0.18 -21.48 7.24
N GLY A 193 -0.49 -22.43 6.58
CA GLY A 193 0.05 -23.76 6.26
C GLY A 193 0.44 -24.55 7.52
N ILE A 194 -0.41 -24.54 8.55
CA ILE A 194 -0.24 -25.27 9.81
C ILE A 194 -1.48 -26.06 10.18
N ALA A 195 -1.37 -26.94 11.18
CA ALA A 195 -2.54 -27.62 11.73
C ALA A 195 -3.43 -26.62 12.50
N ALA A 196 -4.76 -26.77 12.42
CA ALA A 196 -5.70 -25.91 13.14
C ALA A 196 -5.49 -25.91 14.67
N THR A 197 -4.98 -27.01 15.22
CA THR A 197 -4.60 -27.12 16.63
C THR A 197 -3.43 -26.22 17.03
N GLN A 198 -2.67 -25.71 16.06
CA GLN A 198 -1.55 -24.78 16.26
C GLN A 198 -1.95 -23.31 16.11
N VAL A 199 -3.23 -23.04 15.82
CA VAL A 199 -3.81 -21.70 15.74
C VAL A 199 -4.58 -21.42 17.03
N GLN A 200 -4.32 -20.28 17.65
CA GLN A 200 -5.00 -19.86 18.88
C GLN A 200 -5.78 -18.57 18.64
N ILE A 201 -7.03 -18.52 19.10
CA ILE A 201 -7.80 -17.27 19.10
C ILE A 201 -7.27 -16.38 20.24
N ALA A 202 -6.68 -15.26 19.88
CA ALA A 202 -6.05 -14.33 20.81
C ALA A 202 -7.03 -13.25 21.31
N LYS A 203 -7.92 -12.75 20.44
CA LYS A 203 -8.88 -11.69 20.75
C LYS A 203 -10.10 -11.81 19.84
N PHE A 204 -11.28 -11.42 20.30
CA PHE A 204 -12.42 -11.21 19.44
C PHE A 204 -13.31 -10.07 19.95
N ALA A 205 -14.13 -9.49 19.07
CA ALA A 205 -15.09 -8.46 19.39
C ALA A 205 -16.29 -8.54 18.43
N LYS A 206 -17.51 -8.41 18.96
CA LYS A 206 -18.70 -8.22 18.13
C LYS A 206 -18.70 -6.79 17.56
N GLN A 207 -18.94 -6.65 16.27
CA GLN A 207 -18.93 -5.37 15.54
C GLN A 207 -19.98 -5.35 14.44
N THR A 208 -20.33 -4.15 13.97
CA THR A 208 -21.19 -3.94 12.81
C THR A 208 -20.37 -3.38 11.67
N TRP A 209 -20.51 -3.98 10.49
CA TRP A 209 -19.76 -3.61 9.30
C TRP A 209 -20.59 -2.74 8.36
N SER A 210 -19.93 -1.90 7.57
CA SER A 210 -20.59 -0.95 6.67
C SER A 210 -21.30 -1.57 5.46
N ASN A 211 -21.05 -2.85 5.15
CA ASN A 211 -21.62 -3.55 3.99
C ASN A 211 -21.53 -5.07 4.16
N GLY A 212 -22.16 -5.81 3.25
CA GLY A 212 -22.14 -7.29 3.22
C GLY A 212 -20.76 -7.92 2.98
N CYS A 213 -19.76 -7.12 2.57
CA CYS A 213 -18.36 -7.54 2.44
C CYS A 213 -17.54 -7.24 3.70
N LEU A 214 -18.20 -6.95 4.83
CA LEU A 214 -17.58 -6.73 6.14
C LEU A 214 -16.63 -5.51 6.18
N GLY A 215 -16.84 -4.55 5.27
CA GLY A 215 -15.95 -3.41 5.06
C GLY A 215 -14.62 -3.77 4.40
N LEU A 216 -14.51 -4.97 3.80
CA LEU A 216 -13.32 -5.50 3.13
C LEU A 216 -13.65 -5.89 1.68
N ALA A 217 -14.39 -5.03 0.98
CA ALA A 217 -14.72 -5.25 -0.43
C ALA A 217 -13.44 -5.29 -1.28
N THR A 218 -13.33 -6.28 -2.16
CA THR A 218 -12.29 -6.36 -3.18
C THR A 218 -12.78 -5.71 -4.49
N SER A 219 -11.85 -5.34 -5.37
CA SER A 219 -12.18 -4.70 -6.65
C SER A 219 -13.11 -5.60 -7.49
N GLY A 220 -14.26 -5.05 -7.91
CA GLY A 220 -15.29 -5.78 -8.67
C GLY A 220 -16.24 -6.64 -7.84
N GLU A 221 -16.09 -6.69 -6.51
CA GLU A 221 -16.98 -7.43 -5.62
C GLU A 221 -18.27 -6.65 -5.35
N PHE A 222 -19.43 -7.26 -5.62
CA PHE A 222 -20.73 -6.65 -5.34
C PHE A 222 -21.13 -6.90 -3.88
N CYS A 223 -21.10 -5.83 -3.09
CA CYS A 223 -21.45 -5.85 -1.67
C CYS A 223 -22.82 -5.21 -1.44
N THR A 224 -23.64 -5.81 -0.57
CA THR A 224 -24.87 -5.15 -0.10
C THR A 224 -24.50 -3.89 0.69
N GLN A 225 -25.28 -2.82 0.55
CA GLN A 225 -25.05 -1.57 1.32
C GLN A 225 -25.61 -1.63 2.75
N ALA A 226 -26.24 -2.74 3.14
CA ALA A 226 -26.80 -2.91 4.47
C ALA A 226 -25.69 -3.13 5.51
N GLU A 227 -25.80 -2.44 6.65
CA GLU A 227 -24.93 -2.69 7.79
C GLU A 227 -25.08 -4.14 8.24
N THR A 228 -23.95 -4.84 8.39
CA THR A 228 -23.91 -6.28 8.65
C THR A 228 -23.28 -6.54 10.02
N PRO A 229 -24.06 -7.00 11.02
CA PRO A 229 -23.50 -7.43 12.30
C PRO A 229 -22.58 -8.65 12.15
N GLY A 230 -21.57 -8.74 13.02
CA GLY A 230 -20.55 -9.77 12.89
C GLY A 230 -19.47 -9.74 13.95
N TRP A 231 -18.34 -10.38 13.65
CA TRP A 231 -17.24 -10.58 14.59
C TRP A 231 -15.90 -10.22 13.98
N GLN A 232 -15.07 -9.47 14.71
CA GLN A 232 -13.64 -9.38 14.45
C GLN A 232 -12.93 -10.42 15.31
N VAL A 233 -12.10 -11.26 14.73
CA VAL A 233 -11.40 -12.35 15.41
C VAL A 233 -9.92 -12.27 15.09
N THR A 234 -9.09 -12.07 16.10
CA THR A 234 -7.62 -12.12 16.01
C THR A 234 -7.15 -13.51 16.42
N VAL A 235 -6.35 -14.13 15.57
CA VAL A 235 -5.73 -15.42 15.80
C VAL A 235 -4.21 -15.29 15.78
N ALA A 236 -3.53 -16.17 16.51
CA ALA A 236 -2.08 -16.26 16.57
C ALA A 236 -1.61 -17.65 16.12
N GLY A 237 -0.57 -17.70 15.29
CA GLY A 237 0.07 -18.93 14.81
C GLY A 237 1.39 -18.63 14.09
N ARG A 238 2.41 -19.48 14.24
CA ARG A 238 3.77 -19.26 13.67
C ARG A 238 4.36 -17.86 13.97
N SER A 239 4.14 -17.33 15.17
CA SER A 239 4.57 -15.96 15.56
C SER A 239 3.95 -14.83 14.71
N GLN A 240 2.88 -15.11 13.98
CA GLN A 240 2.07 -14.14 13.26
C GLN A 240 0.72 -13.96 13.93
N GLN A 241 0.14 -12.77 13.80
CA GLN A 241 -1.24 -12.49 14.19
C GLN A 241 -2.06 -12.14 12.95
N LEU A 242 -3.14 -12.89 12.72
CA LEU A 242 -4.08 -12.64 11.65
C LEU A 242 -5.39 -12.13 12.24
N VAL A 243 -6.02 -11.18 11.55
CA VAL A 243 -7.31 -10.61 11.92
C VAL A 243 -8.32 -10.98 10.85
N TYR A 244 -9.38 -11.66 11.25
CA TYR A 244 -10.51 -12.01 10.40
C TYR A 244 -11.75 -11.20 10.80
N ARG A 245 -12.57 -10.87 9.81
CA ARG A 245 -13.92 -10.36 10.01
C ARG A 245 -14.92 -11.40 9.53
N THR A 246 -16.01 -11.58 10.28
CA THR A 246 -17.10 -12.46 9.90
C THR A 246 -18.44 -11.75 10.01
N ASN A 247 -19.48 -12.24 9.34
CA ASN A 247 -20.87 -11.91 9.68
C ASN A 247 -21.33 -12.72 10.90
N GLU A 248 -22.52 -12.45 11.41
CA GLU A 248 -23.05 -13.04 12.64
C GLU A 248 -23.22 -14.57 12.58
N SER A 249 -23.43 -15.13 11.39
CA SER A 249 -23.53 -16.59 11.17
C SER A 249 -22.18 -17.26 10.91
N GLY A 250 -21.13 -16.49 10.61
CA GLY A 250 -19.85 -17.02 10.13
C GLY A 250 -19.87 -17.55 8.69
N SER A 251 -20.93 -17.31 7.92
CA SER A 251 -21.03 -17.74 6.51
C SER A 251 -20.16 -16.91 5.56
N VAL A 252 -19.77 -15.70 5.98
CA VAL A 252 -18.80 -14.86 5.29
C VAL A 252 -17.63 -14.63 6.24
N ILE A 253 -16.41 -14.98 5.82
CA ILE A 253 -15.18 -14.82 6.59
C ILE A 253 -14.14 -14.19 5.68
N LYS A 254 -13.60 -13.03 6.06
CA LYS A 254 -12.60 -12.33 5.28
C LYS A 254 -11.38 -12.00 6.14
N LEU A 255 -10.20 -12.23 5.59
CA LEU A 255 -8.95 -11.78 6.19
C LEU A 255 -8.87 -10.25 6.08
N ASP A 256 -8.78 -9.57 7.21
CA ASP A 256 -8.46 -8.15 7.27
C ASP A 256 -6.95 -8.01 7.10
N THR A 257 -6.51 -7.94 5.85
CA THR A 257 -5.11 -7.84 5.46
C THR A 257 -4.40 -6.64 6.11
N PRO A 258 -4.96 -5.40 6.11
CA PRO A 258 -4.41 -4.28 6.86
C PRO A 258 -4.30 -4.55 8.37
N ALA A 259 -5.36 -5.04 9.03
CA ALA A 259 -5.33 -5.26 10.47
C ALA A 259 -4.41 -6.42 10.88
N SER A 260 -4.23 -7.40 10.00
CA SER A 260 -3.23 -8.48 10.11
C SER A 260 -1.81 -7.99 9.86
N GLY A 261 -1.64 -6.78 9.30
CA GLY A 261 -0.33 -6.28 8.88
C GLY A 261 0.22 -6.98 7.65
N LEU A 262 -0.64 -7.64 6.88
CA LEU A 262 -0.33 -8.35 5.65
C LEU A 262 -0.76 -7.48 4.47
N TYR A 263 0.12 -6.57 4.04
CA TYR A 263 -0.02 -5.97 2.71
C TYR A 263 0.44 -6.98 1.65
N PRO A 264 0.12 -6.81 0.34
CA PRO A 264 0.58 -7.76 -0.68
C PRO A 264 2.08 -8.10 -0.55
N ALA A 265 2.43 -9.35 -0.84
CA ALA A 265 3.77 -9.95 -0.81
C ALA A 265 4.82 -9.27 0.11
N GLY A 266 4.66 -9.39 1.43
CA GLY A 266 5.72 -9.06 2.39
C GLY A 266 6.03 -7.55 2.53
N LEU A 267 5.17 -6.67 2.04
CA LEU A 267 5.35 -5.22 2.15
C LEU A 267 5.30 -4.76 3.63
N PRO A 268 6.37 -4.14 4.18
CA PRO A 268 6.43 -3.72 5.57
C PRO A 268 5.37 -2.67 5.92
N LYS A 269 4.84 -2.72 7.16
CA LYS A 269 3.77 -1.81 7.64
C LYS A 269 4.13 -0.32 7.53
N ASN A 270 5.39 0.02 7.73
CA ASN A 270 5.89 1.39 7.59
C ASN A 270 5.84 1.87 6.14
N VAL A 271 6.19 1.01 5.18
CA VAL A 271 6.14 1.35 3.74
C VAL A 271 4.70 1.52 3.31
N SER A 272 3.83 0.56 3.61
CA SER A 272 2.41 0.63 3.24
C SER A 272 1.69 1.83 3.83
N ARG A 273 1.91 2.15 5.11
CA ARG A 273 1.36 3.35 5.75
C ARG A 273 1.78 4.62 5.02
N THR A 274 3.06 4.76 4.71
CA THR A 274 3.59 5.98 4.07
C THR A 274 3.09 6.11 2.63
N VAL A 275 3.02 4.99 1.90
CA VAL A 275 2.46 4.96 0.54
C VAL A 275 0.96 5.28 0.55
N LEU A 276 0.18 4.72 1.47
CA LEU A 276 -1.25 5.02 1.59
C LEU A 276 -1.49 6.49 1.96
N GLN A 277 -0.64 7.08 2.81
CA GLN A 277 -0.70 8.51 3.12
C GLN A 277 -0.41 9.38 1.90
N ALA A 278 0.62 9.06 1.12
CA ALA A 278 0.93 9.75 -0.12
C ALA A 278 -0.22 9.61 -1.15
N ALA A 279 -0.77 8.40 -1.28
CA ALA A 279 -1.89 8.13 -2.17
C ALA A 279 -3.18 8.84 -1.74
N ALA A 280 -3.45 8.98 -0.44
CA ALA A 280 -4.60 9.73 0.07
C ALA A 280 -4.54 11.20 -0.34
N GLN A 281 -3.34 11.80 -0.31
CA GLN A 281 -3.13 13.17 -0.78
C GLN A 281 -3.36 13.29 -2.29
N GLN A 282 -2.84 12.33 -3.07
CA GLN A 282 -2.95 12.35 -4.53
C GLN A 282 -4.39 12.11 -5.01
N PHE A 283 -5.11 11.17 -4.40
CA PHE A 283 -6.52 10.87 -4.71
C PHE A 283 -7.52 11.83 -4.06
N ARG A 284 -7.11 12.56 -3.01
CA ARG A 284 -7.99 13.39 -2.16
C ARG A 284 -9.13 12.59 -1.51
N VAL A 285 -8.82 11.39 -1.04
CA VAL A 285 -9.74 10.49 -0.32
C VAL A 285 -9.09 9.98 0.97
N PRO A 286 -9.86 9.59 2.00
CA PRO A 286 -9.29 9.00 3.21
C PRO A 286 -8.61 7.66 2.90
N THR A 287 -7.58 7.31 3.69
CA THR A 287 -6.82 6.05 3.51
C THR A 287 -7.68 4.79 3.60
N THR A 288 -8.85 4.87 4.22
CA THR A 288 -9.82 3.75 4.32
C THR A 288 -10.48 3.41 2.99
N GLN A 289 -10.45 4.31 2.00
CA GLN A 289 -10.96 4.07 0.64
C GLN A 289 -9.87 3.59 -0.32
N LEU A 290 -8.64 3.46 0.14
CA LEU A 290 -7.50 3.07 -0.68
C LEU A 290 -7.16 1.59 -0.50
N GLN A 291 -6.79 0.93 -1.58
CA GLN A 291 -6.33 -0.46 -1.55
C GLN A 291 -4.96 -0.57 -2.19
N ILE A 292 -4.01 -1.21 -1.49
CA ILE A 292 -2.76 -1.62 -2.14
C ILE A 292 -3.05 -2.90 -2.91
N VAL A 293 -3.03 -2.84 -4.24
CA VAL A 293 -3.39 -3.96 -5.13
C VAL A 293 -2.17 -4.74 -5.62
N GLN A 294 -0.98 -4.15 -5.55
CA GLN A 294 0.27 -4.80 -5.92
C GLN A 294 1.43 -4.21 -5.12
N SER A 295 2.39 -5.06 -4.77
CA SER A 295 3.68 -4.61 -4.26
C SER A 295 4.78 -5.59 -4.64
N GLU A 296 5.96 -5.07 -4.92
CA GLU A 296 7.11 -5.88 -5.27
C GLU A 296 8.40 -5.30 -4.70
N LYS A 297 9.20 -6.18 -4.10
CA LYS A 297 10.54 -5.87 -3.64
C LYS A 297 11.46 -5.70 -4.85
N THR A 298 12.16 -4.58 -4.95
CA THR A 298 13.07 -4.31 -6.08
C THR A 298 14.26 -3.45 -5.67
N THR A 299 15.13 -3.13 -6.63
CA THR A 299 16.24 -2.20 -6.44
C THR A 299 16.15 -1.09 -7.47
N TRP A 300 16.58 0.10 -7.07
CA TRP A 300 16.53 1.30 -7.90
C TRP A 300 17.94 1.73 -8.33
N PRO A 301 18.08 2.37 -9.51
CA PRO A 301 19.39 2.72 -10.06
C PRO A 301 20.12 3.83 -9.32
N ASP A 302 19.38 4.65 -8.56
CA ASP A 302 19.92 5.86 -7.92
C ASP A 302 19.14 6.23 -6.65
N ALA A 303 19.67 7.22 -5.92
CA ALA A 303 19.04 7.78 -4.71
C ALA A 303 17.69 8.48 -4.97
N CYS A 304 17.34 8.76 -6.23
CA CYS A 304 16.06 9.31 -6.64
C CYS A 304 15.04 8.23 -7.03
N LEU A 305 15.35 6.95 -6.78
CA LEU A 305 14.52 5.80 -7.08
C LEU A 305 14.24 5.65 -8.60
N GLY A 306 15.15 6.16 -9.43
CA GLY A 306 15.00 6.25 -10.89
C GLY A 306 13.96 7.28 -11.34
N LEU A 307 13.48 8.15 -10.44
CA LEU A 307 12.52 9.23 -10.74
C LEU A 307 13.17 10.57 -10.43
N ALA A 308 14.30 10.84 -11.08
CA ALA A 308 14.96 12.15 -11.04
C ALA A 308 14.07 13.21 -11.69
N GLU A 309 13.95 14.37 -11.05
CA GLU A 309 13.28 15.52 -11.65
C GLU A 309 14.25 16.27 -12.60
N PRO A 310 13.75 17.03 -13.58
CA PRO A 310 14.59 17.83 -14.45
C PRO A 310 15.55 18.74 -13.66
N GLY A 311 16.85 18.64 -13.94
CA GLY A 311 17.89 19.41 -13.26
C GLY A 311 18.31 18.87 -11.89
N VAL A 312 17.73 17.77 -11.41
CA VAL A 312 18.12 17.13 -10.15
C VAL A 312 19.16 16.05 -10.38
N PHE A 313 20.31 16.18 -9.73
CA PHE A 313 21.37 15.17 -9.75
C PHE A 313 21.19 14.18 -8.59
N CYS A 314 21.11 12.91 -8.94
CA CYS A 314 20.87 11.83 -8.00
C CYS A 314 22.15 11.01 -7.81
N ALA A 315 22.49 10.67 -6.57
CA ALA A 315 23.65 9.83 -6.31
C ALA A 315 23.46 8.46 -7.00
N ALA A 316 24.46 8.03 -7.76
CA ALA A 316 24.48 6.77 -8.50
C ALA A 316 24.74 5.57 -7.56
N VAL A 317 23.77 5.31 -6.68
CA VAL A 317 23.78 4.22 -5.71
C VAL A 317 22.57 3.33 -5.91
N ILE A 318 22.78 2.01 -5.92
CA ILE A 318 21.68 1.04 -5.99
C ILE A 318 20.91 1.05 -4.68
N VAL A 319 19.63 1.43 -4.71
CA VAL A 319 18.79 1.54 -3.51
C VAL A 319 17.78 0.38 -3.45
N PRO A 320 17.84 -0.51 -2.44
CA PRO A 320 16.79 -1.50 -2.23
C PRO A 320 15.48 -0.82 -1.80
N GLY A 321 14.37 -1.33 -2.31
CA GLY A 321 13.10 -0.62 -2.20
C GLY A 321 11.88 -1.45 -2.55
N TRP A 322 10.76 -0.76 -2.72
CA TRP A 322 9.47 -1.34 -3.07
C TRP A 322 8.79 -0.54 -4.16
N LEU A 323 8.24 -1.25 -5.14
CA LEU A 323 7.28 -0.73 -6.11
C LEU A 323 5.88 -1.09 -5.61
N VAL A 324 5.01 -0.11 -5.43
CA VAL A 324 3.70 -0.29 -4.79
C VAL A 324 2.61 0.37 -5.62
N THR A 325 1.54 -0.37 -5.93
CA THR A 325 0.39 0.12 -6.67
C THR A 325 -0.81 0.27 -5.75
N VAL A 326 -1.38 1.47 -5.69
CA VAL A 326 -2.58 1.80 -4.91
C VAL A 326 -3.74 2.07 -5.85
N GLU A 327 -4.89 1.45 -5.60
CA GLU A 327 -6.12 1.60 -6.37
C GLU A 327 -7.17 2.38 -5.57
N SER A 328 -7.90 3.27 -6.25
CA SER A 328 -9.11 3.93 -5.76
C SER A 328 -9.99 4.34 -6.94
N GLY A 329 -11.29 4.05 -6.89
CA GLY A 329 -12.25 4.49 -7.91
C GLY A 329 -11.90 4.08 -9.36
N GLY A 330 -11.25 2.93 -9.55
CA GLY A 330 -10.80 2.45 -10.87
C GLY A 330 -9.50 3.07 -11.39
N GLN A 331 -8.92 4.03 -10.67
CA GLN A 331 -7.60 4.59 -10.95
C GLN A 331 -6.53 3.89 -10.12
N ARG A 332 -5.33 3.73 -10.67
CA ARG A 332 -4.16 3.14 -10.02
C ARG A 332 -2.98 4.11 -10.05
N LEU A 333 -2.38 4.28 -8.88
CA LEU A 333 -1.18 5.08 -8.69
C LEU A 333 -0.02 4.16 -8.33
N ALA A 334 1.07 4.31 -9.05
CA ALA A 334 2.32 3.63 -8.76
C ALA A 334 3.23 4.51 -7.89
N TYR A 335 3.86 3.90 -6.90
CA TYR A 335 4.81 4.53 -6.00
C TYR A 335 6.10 3.72 -5.93
N ARG A 336 7.23 4.42 -5.93
CA ARG A 336 8.55 3.85 -5.66
C ARG A 336 9.01 4.29 -4.29
N THR A 337 9.52 3.36 -3.51
CA THR A 337 10.01 3.64 -2.15
C THR A 337 11.35 2.98 -1.89
N ASN A 338 12.12 3.51 -0.93
CA ASN A 338 13.24 2.77 -0.35
C ASN A 338 12.74 1.73 0.67
N ASP A 339 13.61 0.84 1.15
CA ASP A 339 13.19 -0.29 2.00
C ASP A 339 12.52 0.12 3.32
N SER A 340 12.95 1.25 3.89
CA SER A 340 12.37 1.82 5.10
C SER A 340 11.07 2.60 4.87
N GLY A 341 10.70 2.87 3.61
CA GLY A 341 9.59 3.75 3.27
C GLY A 341 9.80 5.21 3.70
N SER A 342 11.03 5.61 4.06
CA SER A 342 11.35 6.99 4.43
C SER A 342 11.42 7.92 3.23
N LEU A 343 11.57 7.35 2.02
CA LEU A 343 11.45 8.06 0.76
C LEU A 343 10.35 7.37 -0.05
N VAL A 344 9.35 8.13 -0.48
CA VAL A 344 8.25 7.69 -1.34
C VAL A 344 8.13 8.67 -2.50
N LYS A 345 8.16 8.17 -3.73
CA LYS A 345 7.98 8.97 -4.94
C LYS A 345 6.82 8.46 -5.77
N PHE A 346 6.01 9.40 -6.25
CA PHE A 346 4.91 9.13 -7.17
C PHE A 346 5.46 8.86 -8.58
N ASP A 347 5.20 7.68 -9.11
CA ASP A 347 5.56 7.29 -10.47
C ASP A 347 4.42 7.66 -11.43
N ARG A 348 4.43 8.91 -11.89
CA ARG A 348 3.37 9.45 -12.76
C ARG A 348 3.20 8.65 -14.05
N GLN A 349 4.29 8.20 -14.65
CA GLN A 349 4.28 7.52 -15.95
C GLN A 349 3.74 6.08 -15.84
N ALA A 350 3.91 5.42 -14.69
CA ALA A 350 3.28 4.12 -14.40
C ALA A 350 1.83 4.22 -13.88
N SER A 351 1.32 5.43 -13.62
CA SER A 351 0.02 5.63 -13.00
C SER A 351 -1.05 5.89 -14.05
N ASN A 352 -2.15 5.17 -14.02
CA ASN A 352 -3.27 5.37 -14.95
C ASN A 352 -4.30 6.35 -14.36
N VAL A 353 -3.89 7.62 -14.21
CA VAL A 353 -4.80 8.68 -13.76
C VAL A 353 -5.59 9.17 -14.97
N SER A 354 -6.67 8.46 -15.33
CA SER A 354 -7.64 8.85 -16.38
C SER A 354 -7.02 9.70 -17.51
N SER A 355 -6.08 9.12 -18.25
CA SER A 355 -5.31 9.83 -19.27
C SER A 355 -6.20 10.24 -20.44
N ALA A 356 -6.13 11.50 -20.87
CA ALA A 356 -6.80 12.02 -22.08
C ALA A 356 -6.39 11.28 -23.38
N THR A 357 -5.28 10.53 -23.33
CA THR A 357 -4.73 9.72 -24.42
C THR A 357 -5.32 8.31 -24.53
N GLY A 358 -6.16 7.87 -23.58
CA GLY A 358 -6.72 6.51 -23.57
C GLY A 358 -5.72 5.39 -23.21
N LEU A 359 -4.44 5.71 -23.05
CA LEU A 359 -3.43 4.77 -22.59
C LEU A 359 -3.61 4.43 -21.11
N GLN A 360 -3.56 3.13 -20.82
CA GLN A 360 -3.62 2.57 -19.47
C GLN A 360 -2.25 1.95 -19.15
N PRO A 361 -1.26 2.74 -18.72
CA PRO A 361 0.03 2.20 -18.33
C PRO A 361 -0.12 1.24 -17.16
N ASN A 362 0.72 0.21 -17.14
CA ASN A 362 0.85 -0.71 -16.01
C ASN A 362 2.33 -1.01 -15.74
N LEU A 363 2.57 -1.77 -14.67
CA LEU A 363 3.91 -2.18 -14.27
C LEU A 363 4.19 -3.62 -14.71
N ILE A 364 5.36 -3.85 -15.31
CA ILE A 364 5.87 -5.19 -15.61
C ILE A 364 6.17 -5.88 -14.29
N GLY A 365 5.49 -6.98 -13.98
CA GLY A 365 5.76 -7.81 -12.80
C GLY A 365 7.12 -8.50 -12.88
N GLY A 366 7.73 -8.83 -11.74
CA GLY A 366 9.09 -9.38 -11.69
C GLY A 366 9.24 -10.70 -12.46
N SER A 367 8.19 -11.53 -12.46
CA SER A 367 8.13 -12.78 -13.22
C SER A 367 8.04 -12.59 -14.74
N GLU A 368 7.66 -11.40 -15.20
CA GLU A 368 7.55 -11.07 -16.63
C GLU A 368 8.79 -10.34 -17.17
N LEU A 369 9.77 -10.04 -16.31
CA LEU A 369 11.01 -9.38 -16.73
C LEU A 369 11.85 -10.34 -17.56
N ILE A 370 12.32 -9.85 -18.71
CA ILE A 370 13.32 -10.55 -19.50
C ILE A 370 14.70 -10.46 -18.81
N PRO A 371 15.63 -11.39 -19.10
CA PRO A 371 16.95 -11.38 -18.49
C PRO A 371 17.66 -10.03 -18.65
N PRO A 372 18.45 -9.57 -17.67
CA PRO A 372 19.17 -8.30 -17.77
C PRO A 372 20.12 -8.28 -18.96
N LEU A 373 20.64 -7.09 -19.28
CA LEU A 373 21.67 -6.97 -20.32
C LEU A 373 22.92 -7.76 -19.91
N THR A 374 23.52 -8.45 -20.88
CA THR A 374 24.81 -9.12 -20.70
C THR A 374 25.95 -8.08 -20.74
N THR A 375 27.11 -8.45 -20.18
CA THR A 375 28.27 -7.56 -20.10
C THR A 375 28.62 -6.96 -21.46
N GLY A 376 28.78 -5.63 -21.50
CA GLY A 376 29.14 -4.89 -22.71
C GLY A 376 27.97 -4.54 -23.64
N VAL A 377 26.75 -5.03 -23.39
CA VAL A 377 25.55 -4.56 -24.09
C VAL A 377 25.04 -3.30 -23.40
N ILE A 378 24.78 -2.24 -24.18
CA ILE A 378 24.28 -0.96 -23.64
C ILE A 378 22.80 -0.76 -23.88
N PHE A 379 22.24 -1.44 -24.89
CA PHE A 379 20.82 -1.38 -25.20
C PHE A 379 20.40 -2.64 -25.96
N ARG A 380 19.18 -3.10 -25.70
CA ARG A 380 18.58 -4.23 -26.42
C ARG A 380 17.11 -3.95 -26.67
N VAL A 381 16.65 -4.29 -27.86
CA VAL A 381 15.22 -4.31 -28.21
C VAL A 381 14.81 -5.71 -28.55
N VAL A 382 13.74 -6.19 -27.93
CA VAL A 382 13.13 -7.48 -28.18
C VAL A 382 11.73 -7.23 -28.70
N THR A 383 11.44 -7.73 -29.89
CA THR A 383 10.11 -7.66 -30.49
C THR A 383 9.52 -9.06 -30.46
N SER A 384 8.38 -9.23 -29.81
CA SER A 384 7.67 -10.51 -29.70
C SER A 384 6.20 -10.33 -30.08
N GLY A 385 5.66 -11.24 -30.89
CA GLY A 385 4.22 -11.28 -31.21
C GLY A 385 3.92 -11.49 -32.69
N GLY A 386 2.79 -10.94 -33.14
CA GLY A 386 2.23 -11.17 -34.48
C GLY A 386 1.66 -12.59 -34.68
N ILE A 387 1.05 -12.82 -35.83
CA ILE A 387 0.33 -14.08 -36.17
C ILE A 387 1.25 -15.32 -36.09
N ALA A 388 2.55 -15.12 -36.32
CA ALA A 388 3.57 -16.18 -36.29
C ALA A 388 4.28 -16.35 -34.93
N GLY A 389 3.95 -15.53 -33.92
CA GLY A 389 4.58 -15.60 -32.59
C GLY A 389 6.09 -15.35 -32.60
N GLN A 390 6.60 -14.61 -33.59
CA GLN A 390 8.03 -14.44 -33.77
C GLN A 390 8.62 -13.59 -32.65
N THR A 391 9.74 -14.05 -32.12
CA THR A 391 10.60 -13.25 -31.25
C THR A 391 11.83 -12.88 -32.06
N SER A 392 12.22 -11.61 -32.08
CA SER A 392 13.51 -11.16 -32.61
C SER A 392 14.12 -10.20 -31.61
N ALA A 393 15.44 -10.17 -31.54
CA ALA A 393 16.17 -9.29 -30.66
C ALA A 393 17.29 -8.58 -31.43
N ILE A 394 17.48 -7.30 -31.11
CA ILE A 394 18.60 -6.51 -31.58
C ILE A 394 19.32 -5.93 -30.36
N ALA A 395 20.63 -6.17 -30.26
CA ALA A 395 21.46 -5.68 -29.17
C ALA A 395 22.58 -4.77 -29.70
N LEU A 396 22.76 -3.60 -29.07
CA LEU A 396 23.87 -2.69 -29.33
C LEU A 396 24.92 -2.86 -28.22
N GLN A 397 26.13 -3.20 -28.62
CA GLN A 397 27.28 -3.32 -27.74
C GLN A 397 28.04 -2.01 -27.60
N ALA A 398 28.77 -1.89 -26.50
CA ALA A 398 29.57 -0.73 -26.14
C ALA A 398 30.67 -0.42 -27.16
N ASN A 399 31.17 -1.43 -27.87
CA ASN A 399 32.15 -1.32 -28.95
C ASN A 399 31.52 -0.97 -30.32
N GLY A 400 30.21 -0.75 -30.39
CA GLY A 400 29.47 -0.40 -31.61
C GLY A 400 28.98 -1.58 -32.44
N GLN A 401 29.18 -2.83 -32.01
CA GLN A 401 28.56 -3.96 -32.70
C GLN A 401 27.05 -3.97 -32.46
N LEU A 402 26.29 -4.00 -33.55
CA LEU A 402 24.85 -4.09 -33.59
C LEU A 402 24.47 -5.50 -34.05
N ILE A 403 23.88 -6.29 -33.16
CA ILE A 403 23.66 -7.73 -33.33
C ILE A 403 22.16 -7.99 -33.40
N GLN A 404 21.68 -8.50 -34.54
CA GLN A 404 20.31 -8.99 -34.72
C GLN A 404 20.27 -10.52 -34.60
N GLY A 405 19.27 -11.06 -33.91
CA GLY A 405 19.04 -12.49 -33.85
C GLY A 405 17.98 -12.91 -32.83
N GLN A 406 18.21 -14.05 -32.16
CA GLN A 406 17.25 -14.64 -31.21
C GLN A 406 17.72 -14.45 -29.76
N LEU A 407 16.82 -14.04 -28.86
CA LEU A 407 17.12 -13.91 -27.44
C LEU A 407 17.11 -15.29 -26.76
N GLN A 408 18.22 -15.64 -26.12
CA GLN A 408 18.34 -16.84 -25.32
C GLN A 408 17.90 -16.60 -23.87
N PRO A 409 17.51 -17.66 -23.11
CA PRO A 409 17.12 -17.54 -21.70
C PRO A 409 18.20 -16.92 -20.79
N ASN A 410 19.46 -16.99 -21.19
CA ASN A 410 20.58 -16.36 -20.47
C ASN A 410 20.78 -14.87 -20.81
N GLY A 411 19.92 -14.28 -21.64
CA GLY A 411 19.98 -12.87 -22.05
C GLY A 411 20.87 -12.57 -23.25
N VAL A 412 21.62 -13.56 -23.76
CA VAL A 412 22.48 -13.42 -24.95
C VAL A 412 21.62 -13.41 -26.21
N VAL A 413 21.94 -12.54 -27.17
CA VAL A 413 21.35 -12.56 -28.51
C VAL A 413 22.23 -13.44 -29.40
N THR A 414 21.69 -14.55 -29.92
CA THR A 414 22.41 -15.43 -30.85
C THR A 414 22.47 -14.75 -32.22
N PRO A 415 23.66 -14.41 -32.73
CA PRO A 415 23.79 -13.55 -33.90
C PRO A 415 23.30 -14.25 -35.17
N VAL A 416 22.42 -13.56 -35.90
CA VAL A 416 22.02 -13.87 -37.28
C VAL A 416 22.66 -12.85 -38.22
N LYS A 417 22.68 -11.57 -37.83
CA LYS A 417 23.33 -10.48 -38.56
C LYS A 417 24.08 -9.57 -37.58
N VAL A 418 25.28 -9.15 -37.97
CA VAL A 418 26.12 -8.24 -37.18
C VAL A 418 26.61 -7.11 -38.08
N VAL A 419 26.41 -5.87 -37.64
CA VAL A 419 26.87 -4.65 -38.33
C VAL A 419 27.64 -3.79 -37.35
N GLN A 420 28.60 -3.00 -37.85
CA GLN A 420 29.37 -2.07 -37.05
C GLN A 420 28.80 -0.66 -37.16
N VAL A 421 28.44 -0.07 -36.01
CA VAL A 421 28.01 1.32 -35.88
C VAL A 421 29.20 2.17 -35.41
N SER A 422 29.23 3.45 -35.80
CA SER A 422 30.33 4.34 -35.45
C SER A 422 30.38 4.62 -33.94
N PRO A 423 31.58 4.78 -33.33
CA PRO A 423 31.70 5.14 -31.92
C PRO A 423 30.96 6.45 -31.57
N ALA A 424 30.91 7.40 -32.50
CA ALA A 424 30.20 8.66 -32.33
C ALA A 424 28.67 8.47 -32.21
N GLU A 425 28.08 7.58 -33.01
CA GLU A 425 26.65 7.24 -32.90
C GLU A 425 26.34 6.52 -31.58
N VAL A 426 27.20 5.58 -31.17
CA VAL A 426 27.07 4.89 -29.87
C VAL A 426 27.07 5.91 -28.73
N GLN A 427 27.99 6.87 -28.75
CA GLN A 427 28.09 7.89 -27.71
C GLN A 427 26.90 8.84 -27.70
N ARG A 428 26.44 9.29 -28.88
CA ARG A 428 25.22 10.12 -29.00
C ARG A 428 23.99 9.40 -28.45
N PHE A 429 23.87 8.10 -28.69
CA PHE A 429 22.77 7.32 -28.19
C PHE A 429 22.81 7.17 -26.66
N ARG A 430 23.97 6.92 -26.06
CA ARG A 430 24.12 6.91 -24.59
C ARG A 430 23.72 8.23 -23.97
N GLN A 431 24.21 9.35 -24.52
CA GLN A 431 23.84 10.69 -24.07
C GLN A 431 22.34 10.94 -24.18
N LEU A 432 21.70 10.47 -25.26
CA LEU A 432 20.25 10.56 -25.39
C LEU A 432 19.52 9.80 -24.28
N LEU A 433 19.93 8.57 -23.96
CA LEU A 433 19.30 7.79 -22.89
C LEU A 433 19.35 8.52 -21.53
N GLU A 434 20.47 9.21 -21.25
CA GLU A 434 20.63 10.05 -20.06
C GLU A 434 19.75 11.30 -20.13
N GLN A 435 19.77 12.04 -21.25
CA GLN A 435 19.00 13.26 -21.45
C GLN A 435 17.48 13.04 -21.38
N GLN A 436 17.00 11.90 -21.90
CA GLN A 436 15.59 11.52 -21.83
C GLN A 436 15.21 10.85 -20.50
N ASN A 437 16.15 10.77 -19.54
CA ASN A 437 15.97 10.10 -18.26
C ASN A 437 15.34 8.72 -18.42
N PHE A 438 15.90 7.89 -19.31
CA PHE A 438 15.31 6.58 -19.67
C PHE A 438 15.12 5.68 -18.44
N ALA A 439 15.94 5.87 -17.39
CA ALA A 439 15.83 5.25 -16.07
C ALA A 439 14.41 5.30 -15.46
N GLN A 440 13.67 6.37 -15.73
CA GLN A 440 12.31 6.55 -15.22
C GLN A 440 11.34 5.51 -15.74
N PHE A 441 11.58 4.97 -16.94
CA PHE A 441 10.69 3.98 -17.57
C PHE A 441 10.91 2.55 -17.08
N ASN A 442 11.79 2.34 -16.09
CA ASN A 442 12.03 1.02 -15.56
C ASN A 442 10.73 0.39 -15.06
N ARG A 443 10.41 -0.78 -15.62
CA ARG A 443 9.21 -1.58 -15.37
C ARG A 443 7.92 -1.00 -15.89
N HIS A 444 7.94 0.04 -16.72
CA HIS A 444 6.72 0.56 -17.34
C HIS A 444 6.31 -0.30 -18.52
N SER A 445 5.02 -0.57 -18.61
CA SER A 445 4.40 -1.28 -19.71
C SER A 445 3.22 -0.46 -20.24
N TYR A 446 3.20 -0.27 -21.57
CA TYR A 446 2.17 0.44 -22.32
C TYR A 446 1.45 -0.57 -23.22
N PRO A 447 0.43 -1.28 -22.70
CA PRO A 447 -0.23 -2.36 -23.43
C PRO A 447 -1.07 -1.83 -24.60
N ALA A 448 -1.42 -2.71 -25.52
CA ALA A 448 -2.37 -2.40 -26.57
C ALA A 448 -3.78 -2.13 -25.97
N PRO A 449 -4.62 -1.32 -26.65
CA PRO A 449 -6.01 -1.13 -26.24
C PRO A 449 -6.79 -2.44 -26.19
N GLN A 450 -7.83 -2.52 -25.36
CA GLN A 450 -8.68 -3.70 -25.32
C GLN A 450 -9.30 -3.99 -26.69
N GLY A 451 -9.31 -5.27 -27.07
CA GLY A 451 -9.81 -5.72 -28.37
C GLY A 451 -8.83 -5.57 -29.53
N ALA A 452 -7.64 -4.97 -29.32
CA ALA A 452 -6.58 -4.97 -30.32
C ALA A 452 -6.03 -6.38 -30.50
N ALA A 453 -5.86 -6.79 -31.76
CA ALA A 453 -5.17 -8.00 -32.18
C ALA A 453 -3.99 -7.62 -33.10
N ASP A 454 -3.15 -8.60 -33.45
CA ASP A 454 -2.10 -8.48 -34.47
C ASP A 454 -1.07 -7.36 -34.25
N TYR A 455 -0.76 -7.04 -32.99
CA TYR A 455 0.30 -6.10 -32.62
C TYR A 455 1.56 -6.84 -32.16
N PHE A 456 2.70 -6.14 -32.24
CA PHE A 456 3.94 -6.59 -31.62
C PHE A 456 4.12 -5.95 -30.26
N THR A 457 4.61 -6.74 -29.30
CA THR A 457 5.15 -6.23 -28.05
C THR A 457 6.62 -5.93 -28.23
N VAL A 458 7.00 -4.67 -28.03
CA VAL A 458 8.38 -4.20 -28.08
C VAL A 458 8.88 -3.98 -26.66
N THR A 459 9.94 -4.67 -26.29
CA THR A 459 10.61 -4.53 -24.99
C THR A 459 11.98 -3.89 -25.19
N LEU A 460 12.17 -2.72 -24.59
CA LEU A 460 13.43 -1.97 -24.57
C LEU A 460 14.16 -2.27 -23.26
N SER A 461 15.44 -2.62 -23.34
CA SER A 461 16.30 -2.85 -22.18
C SER A 461 17.53 -1.95 -22.21
N GLY A 462 17.74 -1.19 -21.14
CA GLY A 462 19.00 -0.53 -20.80
C GLY A 462 19.67 -1.21 -19.60
N PRO A 463 20.79 -0.66 -19.07
CA PRO A 463 21.51 -1.27 -17.95
C PRO A 463 20.67 -1.47 -16.68
N THR A 464 19.72 -0.57 -16.43
CA THR A 464 18.87 -0.56 -15.22
C THR A 464 17.38 -0.45 -15.55
N VAL A 465 17.03 -0.59 -16.83
CA VAL A 465 15.69 -0.28 -17.36
C VAL A 465 15.18 -1.43 -18.19
N THR A 466 13.95 -1.86 -17.92
CA THR A 466 13.15 -2.62 -18.87
C THR A 466 11.82 -1.90 -19.05
N ALA A 467 11.55 -1.41 -20.26
CA ALA A 467 10.29 -0.78 -20.63
C ALA A 467 9.63 -1.57 -21.76
N ARG A 468 8.30 -1.67 -21.77
CA ARG A 468 7.54 -2.44 -22.76
C ARG A 468 6.44 -1.58 -23.37
N TYR A 469 6.19 -1.72 -24.66
CA TYR A 469 5.02 -1.13 -25.29
C TYR A 469 4.48 -2.00 -26.42
N ALA A 470 3.19 -1.86 -26.75
CA ALA A 470 2.65 -2.39 -27.99
C ALA A 470 2.93 -1.41 -29.14
N ASP A 471 3.42 -1.89 -30.27
CA ASP A 471 3.77 -1.07 -31.44
C ASP A 471 2.63 -0.17 -31.93
N ILE A 472 1.38 -0.66 -31.86
CA ILE A 472 0.17 0.11 -32.19
C ILE A 472 -0.02 1.39 -31.35
N VAL A 473 0.59 1.47 -30.17
CA VAL A 473 0.52 2.66 -29.29
C VAL A 473 1.79 3.52 -29.31
N GLN A 474 2.75 3.25 -30.20
CA GLN A 474 4.04 3.94 -30.22
C GLN A 474 3.92 5.48 -30.25
N ASN A 475 2.96 6.00 -31.01
CA ASN A 475 2.74 7.46 -31.15
C ASN A 475 2.04 8.11 -29.94
N GLN A 476 1.57 7.30 -28.98
CA GLN A 476 0.91 7.75 -27.77
C GLN A 476 1.84 7.69 -26.55
N LEU A 477 3.04 7.11 -26.68
CA LEU A 477 4.01 7.00 -25.58
C LEU A 477 4.42 8.37 -25.05
N PRO A 478 4.96 8.46 -23.81
CA PRO A 478 5.58 9.68 -23.32
C PRO A 478 6.67 10.19 -24.28
N ALA A 479 6.77 11.51 -24.45
CA ALA A 479 7.64 12.13 -25.45
C ALA A 479 9.11 11.70 -25.28
N GLU A 480 9.57 11.56 -24.04
CA GLU A 480 10.91 11.10 -23.70
C GLU A 480 11.16 9.67 -24.22
N LEU A 481 10.17 8.78 -24.07
CA LEU A 481 10.25 7.41 -24.55
C LEU A 481 10.16 7.35 -26.09
N GLN A 482 9.32 8.19 -26.71
CA GLN A 482 9.26 8.31 -28.17
C GLN A 482 10.61 8.73 -28.76
N ASN A 483 11.29 9.69 -28.14
CA ASN A 483 12.62 10.14 -28.58
C ASN A 483 13.64 8.99 -28.55
N VAL A 484 13.62 8.16 -27.51
CA VAL A 484 14.47 6.96 -27.41
C VAL A 484 14.15 5.96 -28.53
N VAL A 485 12.86 5.67 -28.76
CA VAL A 485 12.42 4.75 -29.83
C VAL A 485 12.84 5.25 -31.20
N GLN A 486 12.63 6.54 -31.51
CA GLN A 486 13.00 7.13 -32.80
C GLN A 486 14.51 7.10 -33.05
N ALA A 487 15.32 7.42 -32.03
CA ALA A 487 16.77 7.35 -32.15
C ALA A 487 17.24 5.90 -32.34
N TRP A 488 16.63 4.95 -31.63
CA TRP A 488 16.91 3.53 -31.82
C TRP A 488 16.60 3.06 -33.23
N SER A 489 15.45 3.46 -33.80
CA SER A 489 15.08 3.09 -35.17
C SER A 489 16.11 3.53 -36.21
N ARG A 490 16.77 4.69 -36.01
CA ARG A 490 17.86 5.16 -36.89
C ARG A 490 19.10 4.28 -36.80
N ILE A 491 19.46 3.84 -35.59
CA ILE A 491 20.59 2.92 -35.39
C ILE A 491 20.28 1.55 -35.98
N ALA A 492 19.07 1.03 -35.72
CA ALA A 492 18.61 -0.25 -36.21
C ALA A 492 18.48 -0.31 -37.74
N ALA A 493 18.32 0.84 -38.43
CA ALA A 493 18.29 0.91 -39.89
C ALA A 493 19.62 0.53 -40.57
N ASN A 494 20.72 0.39 -39.81
CA ASN A 494 21.99 -0.14 -40.32
C ASN A 494 21.97 -1.68 -40.50
N LEU A 495 20.93 -2.38 -40.02
CA LEU A 495 20.78 -3.84 -40.08
C LEU A 495 20.12 -4.36 -41.36
#